data_AF-A0A843H126-F1
#
_entry.id   AF-A0A843H126-F1
#
_cell.length_a   1.000
_cell.length_b   1.000
_cell.length_c   1.000
_cell.angle_alpha   90.00
_cell.angle_beta   90.00
_cell.angle_gamma   90.00
#
_symmetry.space_group_name_H-M   'P 1'
#
loop_
_entity.id
_entity.type
_entity.pdbx_description
1 polymer ?
#
loop_
_entity_poly.entity_id
_entity_poly.type
_entity_poly.pdbx_seq_one_letter_code
_entity_poly.pdbx_strand_id
1 'polypeptide(L)'
;MITVKIDEDTALEMLCDRVDFWRDGEEADLFKKMYEHYVYNGLFDGAEFDVKSIVDNDVVNWCSIVDTSSKDFKKLLRLYKKGEYDVSCEKFKEGSYGYIEAVSDDETMILTRC
;
A
#
# COMPACT_ATOMS: atom_id res chain seq x y z
N MET A 1 1.46 21.68 -21.21
CA MET A 1 1.49 21.13 -19.85
C MET A 1 1.14 22.27 -18.90
N ILE A 2 0.10 22.11 -18.10
CA ILE A 2 -0.26 23.08 -17.05
C ILE A 2 0.22 22.46 -15.75
N THR A 3 0.96 23.22 -14.94
CA THR A 3 1.43 22.77 -13.63
C THR A 3 0.54 23.40 -12.58
N VAL A 4 -0.08 22.56 -11.75
CA VAL A 4 -0.87 22.96 -10.59
C VAL A 4 -0.22 22.33 -9.37
N LYS A 5 -0.18 23.06 -8.26
CA LYS A 5 0.20 22.52 -6.96
C LYS A 5 -1.07 22.09 -6.24
N ILE A 6 -1.09 20.84 -5.80
CA ILE A 6 -2.11 20.30 -4.89
C ILE A 6 -1.49 20.17 -3.51
N ASP A 7 -2.26 20.43 -2.48
CA ASP A 7 -1.88 20.14 -1.10
C ASP A 7 -2.01 18.64 -0.79
N GLU A 8 -1.35 18.21 0.28
CA GLU A 8 -1.28 16.82 0.75
C GLU A 8 -2.67 16.25 1.02
N ASP A 9 -3.54 16.99 1.71
CA ASP A 9 -4.90 16.54 2.04
C ASP A 9 -5.73 16.27 0.78
N THR A 10 -5.69 17.21 -0.19
CA THR A 10 -6.36 17.04 -1.48
C THR A 10 -5.78 15.86 -2.27
N ALA A 11 -4.46 15.70 -2.29
CA ALA A 11 -3.81 14.57 -2.96
C ALA A 11 -4.24 13.23 -2.36
N LEU A 12 -4.27 13.14 -1.03
CA LEU A 12 -4.69 11.95 -0.30
C LEU A 12 -6.17 11.63 -0.54
N GLU A 13 -7.05 12.64 -0.49
CA GLU A 13 -8.49 12.49 -0.78
C GLU A 13 -8.69 11.89 -2.18
N MET A 14 -8.02 12.44 -3.19
CA MET A 14 -8.14 11.94 -4.58
C MET A 14 -7.67 10.48 -4.72
N LEU A 15 -6.59 10.09 -4.04
CA LEU A 15 -6.12 8.70 -4.03
C LEU A 15 -7.11 7.77 -3.33
N CYS A 16 -7.61 8.17 -2.15
CA CYS A 16 -8.58 7.40 -1.35
C CYS A 16 -9.89 7.20 -2.10
N ASP A 17 -10.42 8.24 -2.73
CA ASP A 17 -11.64 8.17 -3.56
C ASP A 17 -11.49 7.15 -4.69
N ARG A 18 -10.29 7.08 -5.29
CA ARG A 18 -10.01 6.10 -6.34
C ARG A 18 -9.84 4.68 -5.80
N VAL A 19 -9.33 4.51 -4.58
CA VAL A 19 -9.27 3.20 -3.91
C VAL A 19 -10.67 2.66 -3.66
N ASP A 20 -11.59 3.52 -3.20
CA ASP A 20 -12.99 3.14 -2.89
C ASP A 20 -13.78 2.69 -4.13
N PHE A 21 -13.30 3.01 -5.34
CA PHE A 21 -13.84 2.43 -6.56
C PHE A 21 -13.47 0.95 -6.75
N TRP A 22 -12.30 0.53 -6.27
CA TRP A 22 -11.74 -0.81 -6.51
C TRP A 22 -11.93 -1.81 -5.37
N ARG A 23 -11.99 -1.31 -4.14
CA ARG A 23 -12.02 -2.09 -2.91
C ARG A 23 -12.98 -1.47 -1.91
N ASP A 24 -13.42 -2.27 -0.96
CA ASP A 24 -14.26 -1.87 0.15
C ASP A 24 -13.72 -2.43 1.48
N GLY A 25 -14.21 -1.88 2.59
CA GLY A 25 -13.89 -2.34 3.94
C GLY A 25 -12.40 -2.32 4.27
N GLU A 26 -11.97 -3.35 5.02
CA GLU A 26 -10.60 -3.44 5.55
C GLU A 26 -9.53 -3.52 4.46
N GLU A 27 -9.85 -4.07 3.28
CA GLU A 27 -8.91 -4.08 2.16
C GLU A 27 -8.64 -2.66 1.65
N ALA A 28 -9.67 -1.83 1.52
CA ALA A 28 -9.52 -0.43 1.13
C ALA A 28 -8.70 0.35 2.17
N ASP A 29 -8.94 0.11 3.46
CA ASP A 29 -8.23 0.79 4.55
C ASP A 29 -6.72 0.53 4.53
N LEU A 30 -6.27 -0.66 4.09
CA LEU A 30 -4.85 -0.95 3.91
C LEU A 30 -4.20 -0.07 2.84
N PHE A 31 -4.85 0.10 1.68
CA PHE A 31 -4.34 0.96 0.61
C PHE A 31 -4.36 2.44 1.03
N LYS A 32 -5.40 2.86 1.76
CA LYS A 32 -5.49 4.23 2.30
C LYS A 32 -4.34 4.53 3.26
N LYS A 33 -4.00 3.60 4.16
CA LYS A 33 -2.81 3.70 5.04
C LYS A 33 -1.50 3.82 4.26
N MET A 34 -1.34 3.03 3.19
CA MET A 34 -0.18 3.13 2.30
C MET A 34 -0.08 4.52 1.66
N TYR A 35 -1.17 5.04 1.10
CA TYR A 35 -1.18 6.36 0.46
C TYR A 35 -0.99 7.51 1.45
N GLU A 36 -1.58 7.43 2.63
CA GLU A 36 -1.34 8.38 3.71
C GLU A 36 0.16 8.48 4.02
N HIS A 37 0.83 7.33 4.16
CA HIS A 37 2.27 7.28 4.37
C HIS A 37 3.05 7.85 3.18
N TYR A 38 2.64 7.58 1.94
CA TYR A 38 3.32 8.09 0.74
C TYR A 38 3.20 9.61 0.62
N VAL A 39 2.00 10.15 0.83
CA VAL A 39 1.73 11.58 0.75
C VAL A 39 2.52 12.34 1.81
N TYR A 40 2.40 11.96 3.09
CA TYR A 40 3.05 12.70 4.17
C TYR A 40 4.57 12.54 4.22
N ASN A 41 5.14 11.53 3.54
CA ASN A 41 6.59 11.42 3.34
C ASN A 41 7.09 12.09 2.05
N GLY A 42 6.22 12.78 1.31
CA GLY A 42 6.60 13.52 0.10
C GLY A 42 6.96 12.64 -1.08
N LEU A 43 6.45 11.40 -1.17
CA LEU A 43 6.76 10.48 -2.28
C LEU A 43 6.33 11.05 -3.64
N PHE A 44 5.29 11.88 -3.65
CA PHE A 44 4.74 12.49 -4.86
C PHE A 44 5.27 13.91 -5.13
N ASP A 45 6.20 14.42 -4.32
CA ASP A 45 6.69 15.78 -4.45
C ASP A 45 7.42 16.02 -5.78
N GLY A 46 6.81 16.85 -6.63
CA GLY A 46 7.33 17.17 -7.96
C GLY A 46 7.18 16.04 -8.99
N ALA A 47 6.47 14.96 -8.65
CA ALA A 47 6.14 13.89 -9.58
C ALA A 47 4.90 14.22 -10.43
N GLU A 48 4.73 13.50 -11.54
CA GLU A 48 3.47 13.52 -12.29
C GLU A 48 2.39 12.79 -11.48
N PHE A 49 1.32 13.49 -11.15
CA PHE A 49 0.26 12.99 -10.28
C PHE A 49 -0.97 12.55 -11.11
N ASP A 50 -0.85 11.37 -11.74
CA ASP A 50 -1.98 10.69 -12.37
C ASP A 50 -2.57 9.66 -11.42
N VAL A 51 -3.57 10.09 -10.64
CA VAL A 51 -4.26 9.27 -9.64
C VAL A 51 -4.76 7.95 -10.21
N LYS A 52 -5.26 7.94 -11.45
CA LYS A 52 -5.83 6.72 -12.04
C LYS A 52 -4.73 5.74 -12.34
N SER A 53 -3.65 6.20 -12.97
CA SER A 53 -2.49 5.34 -13.26
C SER A 53 -1.79 4.86 -11.99
N ILE A 54 -1.71 5.68 -10.95
CA ILE A 54 -1.11 5.30 -9.65
C ILE A 54 -1.97 4.21 -8.99
N VAL A 55 -3.23 4.50 -8.70
CA VAL A 55 -4.08 3.61 -7.91
C VAL A 55 -4.45 2.34 -8.65
N ASP A 56 -4.78 2.43 -9.94
CA ASP A 56 -5.14 1.24 -10.71
C ASP A 56 -3.97 0.26 -10.80
N ASN A 57 -2.72 0.75 -10.92
CA ASN A 57 -1.55 -0.13 -10.96
C ASN A 57 -1.24 -0.74 -9.60
N ASP A 58 -1.30 0.04 -8.52
CA ASP A 58 -1.08 -0.51 -7.18
C ASP A 58 -2.10 -1.60 -6.86
N VAL A 59 -3.39 -1.33 -7.05
CA VAL A 59 -4.46 -2.26 -6.68
C VAL A 59 -4.51 -3.51 -7.58
N VAL A 60 -4.20 -3.39 -8.87
CA VAL A 60 -4.33 -4.49 -9.84
C VAL A 60 -3.04 -5.27 -10.03
N ASN A 61 -1.89 -4.59 -10.06
CA ASN A 61 -0.64 -5.16 -10.56
C ASN A 61 0.46 -5.30 -9.50
N TRP A 62 0.61 -4.32 -8.61
CA TRP A 62 1.84 -4.19 -7.81
C TRP A 62 1.67 -4.59 -6.35
N CYS A 63 0.45 -4.49 -5.81
CA CYS A 63 0.17 -4.86 -4.44
C CYS A 63 -0.66 -6.14 -4.33
N SER A 64 -0.54 -6.80 -3.18
CA SER A 64 -1.27 -8.01 -2.83
C SER A 64 -1.60 -8.03 -1.35
N ILE A 65 -2.76 -8.58 -1.00
CA ILE A 65 -3.18 -8.74 0.40
C ILE A 65 -2.89 -10.17 0.84
N VAL A 66 -2.21 -10.30 1.97
CA VAL A 66 -1.90 -11.57 2.62
C VAL A 66 -2.69 -11.65 3.92
N ASP A 67 -3.57 -12.64 4.04
CA ASP A 67 -4.39 -12.88 5.23
C ASP A 67 -3.84 -14.02 6.11
N THR A 68 -4.49 -14.24 7.26
CA THR A 68 -4.11 -15.27 8.24
C THR A 68 -4.09 -16.71 7.71
N SER A 69 -4.69 -16.98 6.55
CA SER A 69 -4.68 -18.32 5.93
C SER A 69 -3.36 -18.64 5.22
N SER A 70 -2.58 -17.62 4.83
CA SER A 70 -1.28 -17.81 4.18
C SER A 70 -0.23 -18.39 5.13
N LYS A 71 0.63 -19.26 4.59
CA LYS A 71 1.78 -19.80 5.34
C LYS A 71 2.86 -18.75 5.61
N ASP A 72 2.84 -17.63 4.89
CA ASP A 72 3.81 -16.54 5.02
C ASP A 72 3.36 -15.43 5.98
N PHE A 73 2.07 -15.37 6.29
CA PHE A 73 1.46 -14.33 7.13
C PHE A 73 2.22 -14.07 8.44
N LYS A 74 2.43 -15.12 9.25
CA LYS A 74 3.10 -15.00 10.55
C LYS A 74 4.54 -14.49 10.44
N LYS A 75 5.21 -14.78 9.32
CA LYS A 75 6.56 -14.29 9.07
C LYS A 75 6.52 -12.81 8.71
N LEU A 76 5.65 -12.41 7.78
CA LEU A 76 5.45 -11.01 7.39
C LEU A 76 5.09 -10.13 8.60
N LEU A 77 4.09 -10.54 9.39
CA LEU A 77 3.67 -9.78 10.58
C LEU A 77 4.82 -9.61 11.59
N ARG A 78 5.65 -10.64 11.76
CA ARG A 78 6.81 -10.57 12.66
C ARG A 78 7.87 -9.60 12.15
N LEU A 79 8.13 -9.53 10.85
CA LEU A 79 9.09 -8.60 10.24
C LEU A 79 8.58 -7.17 10.39
N TYR A 80 7.31 -6.93 10.06
CA TYR A 80 6.66 -5.64 10.26
C TYR A 80 6.78 -5.14 11.71
N LYS A 81 6.49 -5.99 12.71
CA LYS A 81 6.62 -5.64 14.14
C LYS A 81 8.04 -5.33 14.60
N LYS A 82 9.06 -5.72 13.83
CA LYS A 82 10.46 -5.35 14.08
C LYS A 82 10.87 -4.05 13.38
N GLY A 83 9.97 -3.44 12.59
CA GLY A 83 10.27 -2.31 11.72
C GLY A 83 10.99 -2.70 10.44
N GLU A 84 10.95 -3.98 10.04
CA GLU A 84 11.52 -4.47 8.79
C GLU A 84 10.44 -4.46 7.70
N TYR A 85 10.41 -3.39 6.89
CA TYR A 85 9.43 -3.19 5.83
C TYR A 85 9.91 -3.69 4.46
N ASP A 86 11.20 -3.48 4.12
CA ASP A 86 11.82 -4.10 2.94
C ASP A 86 12.10 -5.57 3.25
N VAL A 87 11.40 -6.44 2.55
CA VAL A 87 11.47 -7.90 2.71
C VAL A 87 11.89 -8.60 1.41
N SER A 88 12.40 -7.84 0.44
CA SER A 88 12.82 -8.32 -0.88
C SER A 88 13.90 -9.42 -0.84
N CYS A 89 14.71 -9.44 0.22
CA CYS A 89 15.76 -10.44 0.43
C CYS A 89 15.30 -11.68 1.22
N GLU A 90 14.06 -11.68 1.73
CA GLU A 90 13.54 -12.75 2.56
C GLU A 90 12.97 -13.90 1.75
N LYS A 91 13.17 -15.13 2.23
CA LYS A 91 12.59 -16.33 1.62
C LYS A 91 11.20 -16.61 2.18
N PHE A 92 10.21 -16.67 1.31
CA PHE A 92 8.82 -16.98 1.61
C PHE A 92 8.39 -18.28 0.92
N LYS A 93 7.29 -18.88 1.37
CA LYS A 93 6.82 -20.20 0.90
C LYS A 93 5.85 -20.11 -0.28
N GLU A 94 5.03 -19.07 -0.32
CA GLU A 94 3.89 -18.93 -1.22
C GLU A 94 4.04 -17.73 -2.15
N GLY A 95 4.61 -16.61 -1.67
CA GLY A 95 4.75 -15.40 -2.46
C GLY A 95 6.19 -14.89 -2.61
N SER A 96 6.34 -13.91 -3.50
CA SER A 96 7.50 -13.02 -3.58
C SER A 96 7.02 -11.66 -3.12
N TYR A 97 7.64 -11.11 -2.07
CA TYR A 97 7.24 -9.83 -1.50
C TYR A 97 8.47 -8.93 -1.46
N GLY A 98 8.35 -7.73 -2.01
CA GLY A 98 9.38 -6.69 -1.97
C GLY A 98 9.27 -5.82 -0.72
N TYR A 99 8.05 -5.39 -0.38
CA TYR A 99 7.82 -4.44 0.71
C TYR A 99 6.52 -4.72 1.47
N ILE A 100 6.49 -4.42 2.77
CA ILE A 100 5.27 -4.42 3.59
C ILE A 100 4.74 -2.99 3.67
N GLU A 101 3.62 -2.73 3.02
CA GLU A 101 3.04 -1.39 2.87
C GLU A 101 2.15 -1.02 4.06
N ALA A 102 1.32 -1.95 4.53
CA ALA A 102 0.38 -1.71 5.62
C ALA A 102 -0.05 -3.01 6.32
N VAL A 103 -0.55 -2.87 7.55
CA VAL A 103 -1.19 -3.95 8.33
C VAL A 103 -2.54 -3.45 8.85
N SER A 104 -3.55 -4.33 8.85
CA SER A 104 -4.88 -4.02 9.39
C SER A 104 -4.81 -3.82 10.91
N ASP A 105 -5.75 -3.06 11.48
CA ASP A 105 -5.68 -2.71 12.91
C ASP A 105 -5.84 -3.92 13.83
N ASP A 106 -6.56 -4.94 13.38
CA ASP A 106 -6.73 -6.22 14.06
C ASP A 106 -5.60 -7.24 13.76
N GLU A 107 -4.62 -6.83 12.93
CA GLU A 107 -3.50 -7.65 12.48
C GLU A 107 -3.93 -8.99 11.83
N THR A 108 -4.98 -8.97 11.02
CA THR A 108 -5.43 -10.15 10.25
C THR A 108 -5.12 -10.07 8.75
N MET A 109 -4.77 -8.88 8.25
CA MET A 109 -4.41 -8.64 6.85
C MET A 109 -3.14 -7.78 6.73
N ILE A 110 -2.34 -8.07 5.71
CA ILE A 110 -1.11 -7.35 5.38
C ILE A 110 -1.12 -6.99 3.90
N LEU A 111 -0.95 -5.72 3.58
CA LEU A 111 -0.71 -5.26 2.22
C LEU A 111 0.79 -5.34 1.92
N THR A 112 1.15 -6.05 0.86
CA THR A 112 2.52 -6.16 0.38
C THR A 112 2.63 -5.63 -1.04
N ARG A 113 3.82 -5.13 -1.40
CA ARG A 113 4.21 -4.82 -2.77
C ARG A 113 5.15 -5.91 -3.28
N CYS A 114 4.90 -6.40 -4.50
CA CYS A 114 5.61 -7.51 -5.13
C CYS A 114 6.84 -7.07 -5.94
#